data_AF-A0A2V6NS97-F1
#
_entry.id   AF-A0A2V6NS97-F1
#
_cell.length_a   1.000
_cell.length_b   1.000
_cell.length_c   1.000
_cell.angle_alpha   90.00
_cell.angle_beta   90.00
_cell.angle_gamma   90.00
#
_symmetry.space_group_name_H-M   'P 1'
#
loop_
_entity.id
_entity.type
_entity.pdbx_description
1 polymer ?
#
loop_
_entity_poly.entity_id
_entity_poly.type
_entity_poly.pdbx_seq_one_letter_code
_entity_poly.pdbx_strand_id
1 'polypeptide(L)'
;QFSDAQRKAYLRSQLKAIQRELGEGDTGADEQVARLRTRLEEAKPPAEVMAQAERELKRLDIIPPASPEYSVIVSYVETIVELPWSKLSDDNLDLDKAQEILDRDHYDLEKVKRRLIEYLAVRKLNPQGHGPILCLLGP
;
A
#
# COMPACT_ATOMS: atom_id res chain seq x y z
N GLN A 1 -25.17 -39.44 13.93
CA GLN A 1 -24.43 -39.40 12.66
C GLN A 1 -23.64 -38.09 12.65
N PHE A 2 -22.32 -38.15 12.49
CA PHE A 2 -21.52 -36.92 12.34
C PHE A 2 -21.94 -36.21 11.06
N SER A 3 -22.28 -34.92 11.14
CA SER A 3 -22.57 -34.11 9.95
C SER A 3 -21.32 -34.03 9.07
N ASP A 4 -21.48 -34.09 7.74
CA ASP A 4 -20.36 -34.01 6.80
C ASP A 4 -19.49 -32.76 7.02
N ALA A 5 -20.07 -31.68 7.52
CA ALA A 5 -19.35 -30.47 7.90
C ALA A 5 -18.42 -30.71 9.11
N GLN A 6 -18.88 -31.43 10.12
CA GLN A 6 -18.08 -31.80 11.29
C GLN A 6 -16.97 -32.80 10.91
N ARG A 7 -17.25 -33.74 10.00
CA ARG A 7 -16.25 -34.67 9.49
C ARG A 7 -15.14 -33.96 8.71
N LYS A 8 -15.49 -33.01 7.83
CA LYS A 8 -14.50 -32.19 7.08
C LYS A 8 -13.68 -31.29 8.01
N ALA A 9 -14.30 -30.68 9.02
CA ALA A 9 -13.59 -29.87 10.01
C ALA A 9 -12.59 -30.71 10.82
N TYR A 10 -13.00 -31.92 11.22
CA TYR A 10 -12.15 -32.87 11.94
C TYR A 10 -10.95 -33.33 11.11
N LEU A 11 -11.17 -33.69 9.83
CA LEU A 11 -10.09 -34.08 8.92
C LEU A 11 -9.09 -32.93 8.67
N ARG A 12 -9.58 -31.68 8.56
CA ARG A 12 -8.71 -30.50 8.48
C ARG A 12 -7.89 -30.29 9.76
N SER A 13 -8.48 -30.49 10.94
CA SER A 13 -7.73 -30.39 12.20
C SER A 13 -6.64 -31.47 12.31
N GLN A 14 -6.90 -32.68 11.81
CA GLN A 14 -5.90 -33.75 11.82
C GLN A 14 -4.77 -33.49 10.82
N LEU A 15 -5.09 -33.02 9.60
CA LEU A 15 -4.05 -32.60 8.65
C LEU A 15 -3.14 -31.51 9.22
N LYS A 16 -3.74 -30.52 9.89
CA LYS A 16 -2.99 -29.44 10.54
C LYS A 16 -2.15 -29.92 11.72
N ALA A 17 -2.61 -30.94 12.44
CA ALA A 17 -1.84 -31.59 13.52
C ALA A 17 -0.65 -32.39 12.96
N ILE A 18 -0.86 -33.15 11.88
CA ILE A 18 0.18 -33.93 11.20
C ILE A 18 1.26 -32.99 10.63
N GLN A 19 0.88 -31.91 9.97
CA GLN A 19 1.82 -30.90 9.46
C GLN A 19 2.66 -30.26 10.57
N ARG A 20 2.08 -30.08 11.76
CA ARG A 20 2.78 -29.55 12.93
C ARG A 20 3.76 -30.56 13.54
N GLU A 21 3.39 -31.84 13.59
CA GLU A 21 4.28 -32.92 14.06
C GLU A 21 5.43 -33.21 13.09
N LEU A 22 5.22 -33.00 11.78
CA LEU A 22 6.25 -33.12 10.75
C LEU A 22 7.24 -31.93 10.72
N GLY A 23 7.03 -30.91 11.56
CA GLY A 23 7.85 -29.67 11.55
C GLY A 23 7.58 -28.74 10.36
N GLU A 24 6.60 -29.07 9.51
CA GLU A 24 6.18 -28.27 8.36
C GLU A 24 5.24 -27.10 8.76
N GLY A 25 4.63 -27.19 9.94
CA GLY A 25 3.74 -26.15 10.49
C GLY A 25 4.45 -24.94 11.10
N ASP A 26 5.78 -24.90 11.06
CA ASP A 26 6.64 -23.77 11.48
C ASP A 26 7.53 -23.33 10.31
N THR A 27 7.01 -23.41 9.09
CA THR A 27 7.72 -22.89 7.92
C THR A 27 7.63 -21.36 7.94
N GLY A 28 8.76 -20.68 7.78
CA GLY A 28 8.80 -19.21 7.69
C GLY A 28 7.89 -18.62 6.59
N ALA A 29 7.41 -19.47 5.67
CA ALA A 29 6.42 -19.14 4.64
C ALA A 29 5.02 -18.83 5.24
N ASP A 30 4.50 -19.67 6.14
CA ASP A 30 3.19 -19.44 6.78
C ASP A 30 3.19 -18.16 7.62
N GLU A 31 4.29 -17.93 8.34
CA GLU A 31 4.49 -16.71 9.12
C GLU A 31 4.59 -15.47 8.20
N GLN A 32 5.25 -15.60 7.04
CA GLN A 32 5.33 -14.52 6.05
C GLN A 32 3.96 -14.16 5.48
N VAL A 33 3.15 -15.15 5.10
CA VAL A 33 1.79 -14.92 4.58
C VAL A 33 0.92 -14.27 5.65
N ALA A 34 1.03 -14.70 6.92
CA ALA A 34 0.32 -14.09 8.04
C ALA A 34 0.73 -12.62 8.24
N ARG A 35 2.03 -12.31 8.21
CA ARG A 35 2.53 -10.92 8.31
C ARG A 35 2.01 -10.04 7.17
N LEU A 36 2.02 -10.54 5.94
CA LEU A 36 1.50 -9.80 4.78
C LEU A 36 0.01 -9.54 4.90
N ARG A 37 -0.77 -10.50 5.41
CA ARG A 37 -2.21 -10.31 5.66
C ARG A 37 -2.46 -9.21 6.69
N THR A 38 -1.74 -9.20 7.82
CA THR A 38 -1.86 -8.14 8.83
C THR A 38 -1.49 -6.77 8.24
N ARG A 39 -0.37 -6.67 7.52
CA ARG A 39 0.04 -5.41 6.87
C ARG A 39 -0.98 -4.92 5.85
N LEU A 40 -1.62 -5.82 5.11
CA LEU A 40 -2.66 -5.49 4.15
C LEU A 40 -3.90 -4.88 4.82
N GLU A 41 -4.34 -5.46 5.94
CA GLU A 41 -5.44 -4.93 6.76
C GLU A 41 -5.11 -3.55 7.33
N GLU A 42 -3.88 -3.35 7.80
CA GLU A 42 -3.40 -2.05 8.32
C GLU A 42 -3.29 -0.98 7.23
N ALA A 43 -2.87 -1.35 6.03
CA ALA A 43 -2.70 -0.43 4.91
C ALA A 43 -4.04 0.17 4.45
N LYS A 44 -5.14 -0.58 4.61
CA LYS A 44 -6.52 -0.20 4.23
C LYS A 44 -6.65 0.23 2.76
N PRO A 45 -6.23 -0.61 1.80
CA PRO A 45 -6.42 -0.32 0.39
C PRO A 45 -7.92 -0.27 0.00
N PRO A 46 -8.24 0.34 -1.16
CA PRO A 46 -9.57 0.27 -1.74
C PRO A 46 -10.07 -1.18 -1.92
N ALA A 47 -11.39 -1.38 -1.91
CA ALA A 47 -11.99 -2.71 -1.93
C ALA A 47 -11.53 -3.59 -3.10
N GLU A 48 -11.35 -3.02 -4.29
CA GLU A 48 -10.87 -3.74 -5.47
C GLU A 48 -9.44 -4.27 -5.28
N VAL A 49 -8.58 -3.45 -4.69
CA VAL A 49 -7.18 -3.81 -4.40
C VAL A 49 -7.11 -4.83 -3.27
N MET A 50 -7.92 -4.68 -2.21
CA MET A 50 -8.03 -5.65 -1.13
C MET A 50 -8.42 -7.03 -1.67
N ALA A 51 -9.46 -7.10 -2.50
CA ALA A 51 -9.94 -8.36 -3.08
C ALA A 51 -8.87 -9.03 -3.95
N GLN A 52 -8.11 -8.24 -4.73
CA GLN A 52 -7.02 -8.77 -5.55
C GLN A 52 -5.85 -9.25 -4.69
N ALA A 53 -5.42 -8.50 -3.68
CA ALA A 53 -4.34 -8.89 -2.78
C ALA A 53 -4.70 -10.15 -1.96
N GLU A 54 -5.94 -10.27 -1.47
CA GLU A 54 -6.41 -11.49 -0.81
C GLU A 54 -6.42 -12.70 -1.73
N ARG A 55 -6.75 -12.52 -3.01
CA ARG A 55 -6.71 -13.59 -4.00
C ARG A 55 -5.29 -14.11 -4.19
N GLU A 56 -4.33 -13.20 -4.29
CA GLU A 56 -2.91 -13.55 -4.40
C GLU A 56 -2.37 -14.21 -3.12
N LEU A 57 -2.75 -13.72 -1.94
CA LEU A 57 -2.40 -14.36 -0.66
C LEU A 57 -2.95 -15.81 -0.57
N LYS A 58 -4.17 -16.07 -1.05
CA LYS A 58 -4.73 -17.43 -1.12
C LYS A 58 -3.98 -18.35 -2.09
N ARG A 59 -3.31 -17.78 -3.11
CA ARG A 59 -2.48 -18.57 -4.03
C ARG A 59 -1.17 -19.02 -3.36
N LEU A 60 -0.63 -18.22 -2.44
CA LEU A 60 0.58 -18.58 -1.67
C LEU A 60 0.35 -19.82 -0.80
N ASP A 61 -0.88 -20.08 -0.33
CA ASP A 61 -1.22 -21.29 0.44
C ASP A 61 -1.11 -22.59 -0.39
N ILE A 62 -1.10 -22.48 -1.73
CA ILE A 62 -1.11 -23.63 -2.67
C ILE A 62 0.26 -23.80 -3.33
N ILE A 63 0.96 -22.70 -3.61
CA ILE A 63 2.22 -22.71 -4.35
C ILE A 63 3.35 -23.11 -3.39
N PRO A 64 4.19 -24.11 -3.73
CA PRO A 64 5.34 -24.46 -2.93
C PRO A 64 6.30 -23.28 -2.76
N PRO A 65 6.85 -23.01 -1.56
CA PRO A 65 7.77 -21.88 -1.35
C PRO A 65 9.04 -21.88 -2.21
N ALA A 66 9.44 -23.04 -2.73
CA ALA A 66 10.59 -23.17 -3.63
C ALA A 66 10.31 -22.74 -5.08
N SER A 67 9.05 -22.48 -5.44
CA SER A 67 8.66 -22.06 -6.78
C SER A 67 9.05 -20.59 -7.03
N PRO A 68 9.59 -20.24 -8.21
CA PRO A 68 9.86 -18.86 -8.59
C PRO A 68 8.62 -17.97 -8.56
N GLU A 69 7.44 -18.54 -8.82
CA GLU A 69 6.16 -17.84 -8.75
C GLU A 69 5.80 -17.39 -7.32
N TYR A 70 6.24 -18.12 -6.30
CA TYR A 70 6.02 -17.75 -4.90
C TYR A 70 6.67 -16.40 -4.57
N SER A 71 7.95 -16.23 -4.93
CA SER A 71 8.68 -14.99 -4.65
C SER A 71 8.10 -13.80 -5.40
N VAL A 72 7.64 -14.00 -6.64
CA VAL A 72 6.98 -12.95 -7.43
C VAL A 72 5.69 -12.48 -6.77
N ILE A 73 4.86 -13.41 -6.30
CA ILE A 73 3.58 -13.07 -5.64
C ILE A 73 3.84 -12.38 -4.30
N VAL A 74 4.82 -12.85 -3.52
CA VAL A 74 5.25 -12.19 -2.28
C VAL A 74 5.65 -10.74 -2.55
N SER A 75 6.57 -10.50 -3.49
CA SER A 75 7.04 -9.14 -3.81
C SER A 75 5.92 -8.23 -4.33
N TYR A 76 4.98 -8.78 -5.08
CA TYR A 76 3.79 -8.05 -5.53
C TYR A 76 2.92 -7.60 -4.34
N VAL A 77 2.60 -8.51 -3.42
CA VAL A 77 1.80 -8.19 -2.24
C VAL A 77 2.55 -7.24 -1.31
N GLU A 78 3.87 -7.43 -1.13
CA GLU A 78 4.73 -6.50 -0.39
C GLU A 78 4.64 -5.08 -0.94
N THR A 79 4.73 -4.93 -2.27
CA THR A 79 4.59 -3.62 -2.94
C THR A 79 3.23 -3.01 -2.62
N ILE A 80 2.14 -3.79 -2.67
CA ILE A 80 0.79 -3.30 -2.38
C ILE A 80 0.70 -2.79 -0.94
N VAL A 81 1.19 -3.53 0.05
CA VAL A 81 1.04 -3.15 1.46
C VAL A 81 1.92 -1.97 1.87
N GLU A 82 2.95 -1.66 1.07
CA GLU A 82 3.84 -0.51 1.29
C GLU A 82 3.29 0.81 0.74
N LEU A 83 2.31 0.74 -0.17
CA LEU A 83 1.69 1.94 -0.71
C LEU A 83 0.88 2.69 0.36
N PRO A 84 0.94 4.04 0.39
CA PRO A 84 0.29 4.86 1.42
C PRO A 84 -1.21 5.05 1.14
N TRP A 85 -1.99 3.97 1.09
CA TRP A 85 -3.42 4.02 0.72
C TRP A 85 -4.27 4.92 1.62
N SER A 86 -3.99 4.90 2.92
CA SER A 86 -4.75 5.63 3.95
C SER A 86 -3.94 6.73 4.64
N LYS A 87 -2.71 6.99 4.16
CA LYS A 87 -1.80 7.99 4.74
C LYS A 87 -1.62 9.14 3.76
N LEU A 88 -2.12 10.30 4.14
CA LEU A 88 -1.96 11.55 3.40
C LEU A 88 -1.24 12.57 4.29
N SER A 89 -0.46 13.45 3.68
CA SER A 89 0.06 14.63 4.37
C SER A 89 -1.02 15.71 4.44
N ASP A 90 -0.97 16.54 5.48
CA ASP A 90 -1.79 17.74 5.54
C ASP A 90 -1.24 18.80 4.57
N ASP A 91 -2.07 19.24 3.62
CA ASP A 91 -1.74 20.31 2.69
C ASP A 91 -1.69 21.66 3.45
N ASN A 92 -0.60 22.40 3.32
CA ASN A 92 -0.47 23.76 3.85
C ASN A 92 -0.48 24.79 2.70
N LEU A 93 -1.57 25.56 2.61
CA LEU A 93 -1.81 26.58 1.58
C LEU A 93 -1.78 28.01 2.17
N ASP A 94 -0.91 28.24 3.15
CA ASP A 94 -0.56 29.58 3.61
C ASP A 94 0.33 30.28 2.57
N LEU A 95 -0.20 31.32 1.94
CA LEU A 95 0.46 32.02 0.84
C LEU A 95 1.57 32.95 1.35
N ASP A 96 1.40 33.54 2.53
CA ASP A 96 2.39 34.46 3.10
C ASP A 96 3.63 33.66 3.51
N LYS A 97 3.40 32.53 4.21
CA LYS A 97 4.47 31.59 4.54
C LYS A 97 5.14 31.01 3.30
N ALA A 98 4.39 30.70 2.25
CA ALA A 98 4.98 30.21 0.99
C ALA A 98 5.87 31.27 0.34
N GLN A 99 5.45 32.54 0.33
CA GLN A 99 6.25 33.65 -0.19
C GLN A 99 7.54 33.83 0.61
N GLU A 100 7.46 33.83 1.94
CA GLU A 100 8.64 33.92 2.82
C GLU A 100 9.67 32.80 2.55
N ILE A 101 9.19 31.56 2.38
CA ILE A 101 10.05 30.41 2.08
C ILE A 101 10.70 30.57 0.71
N LEU A 102 9.93 30.97 -0.31
CA LEU A 102 10.45 31.20 -1.66
C LEU A 102 11.53 32.30 -1.67
N ASP A 103 11.30 33.39 -0.94
CA ASP A 103 12.25 34.50 -0.85
C ASP A 103 13.53 34.16 -0.08
N ARG A 104 13.40 33.32 0.95
CA ARG A 104 14.56 32.81 1.70
C ARG A 104 15.40 31.85 0.87
N ASP A 105 14.77 30.91 0.17
CA ASP A 105 15.48 29.80 -0.49
C ASP A 105 16.01 30.18 -1.88
N HIS A 106 15.47 31.24 -2.49
CA HIS A 106 15.84 31.66 -3.83
C HIS A 106 16.04 33.17 -3.92
N TYR A 107 17.23 33.59 -4.35
CA TYR A 107 17.51 34.99 -4.67
C TYR A 107 16.96 35.35 -6.07
N ASP A 108 16.40 36.56 -6.23
CA ASP A 108 15.71 36.99 -7.46
C ASP A 108 14.51 36.07 -7.82
N LEU A 109 14.19 35.90 -9.10
CA LEU A 109 13.08 35.10 -9.64
C LEU A 109 11.68 35.65 -9.31
N GLU A 110 11.55 36.97 -9.18
CA GLU A 110 10.29 37.66 -8.87
C GLU A 110 9.09 37.19 -9.71
N LYS A 111 9.30 37.02 -11.03
CA LYS A 111 8.26 36.55 -11.94
C LYS A 111 7.86 35.09 -11.69
N VAL A 112 8.83 34.23 -11.38
CA VAL A 112 8.59 32.80 -11.14
C VAL A 112 7.92 32.61 -9.78
N LYS A 113 8.44 33.26 -8.73
CA LYS A 113 7.86 33.22 -7.38
C LYS A 113 6.40 33.69 -7.38
N ARG A 114 6.12 34.82 -8.02
CA ARG A 114 4.74 35.31 -8.20
C ARG A 114 3.85 34.27 -8.88
N ARG A 115 4.36 33.59 -9.91
CA ARG A 115 3.59 32.55 -10.61
C ARG A 115 3.33 31.31 -9.74
N LEU A 116 4.27 30.93 -8.89
CA LEU A 116 4.08 29.84 -7.91
C LEU A 116 3.00 30.22 -6.88
N ILE A 117 3.02 31.46 -6.37
CA ILE A 117 1.99 31.96 -5.44
C ILE A 117 0.62 32.01 -6.11
N GLU A 118 0.52 32.49 -7.35
CA GLU A 118 -0.73 32.47 -8.12
C GLU A 118 -1.28 31.04 -8.26
N TYR A 119 -0.41 30.07 -8.54
CA TYR A 119 -0.80 28.68 -8.65
C TYR A 119 -1.34 28.12 -7.31
N LEU A 120 -0.65 28.41 -6.20
CA LEU A 120 -1.11 28.02 -4.87
C LEU A 120 -2.42 28.72 -4.48
N ALA A 121 -2.61 29.98 -4.86
CA ALA A 121 -3.85 30.73 -4.62
C ALA A 121 -5.04 30.09 -5.36
N VAL A 122 -4.85 29.64 -6.60
CA VAL A 122 -5.88 28.91 -7.35
C VAL A 122 -6.20 27.58 -6.67
N ARG A 123 -5.20 26.80 -6.22
CA ARG A 123 -5.44 25.55 -5.47
C ARG A 123 -6.16 25.79 -4.15
N LYS A 124 -5.87 26.90 -3.45
CA LYS A 124 -6.56 27.29 -2.22
C LYS A 124 -8.04 27.60 -2.45
N LEU A 125 -8.36 28.26 -3.57
CA LEU A 125 -9.74 28.60 -3.94
C LEU A 125 -10.52 27.40 -4.50
N ASN A 126 -9.86 26.48 -5.20
CA ASN A 126 -10.47 25.30 -5.78
C ASN A 126 -9.69 24.02 -5.41
N PRO A 127 -9.88 23.47 -4.19
CA PRO A 127 -9.09 22.34 -3.68
C PRO A 127 -9.24 21.06 -4.50
N GLN A 128 -10.43 20.82 -5.07
CA GLN A 128 -10.74 19.66 -5.90
C GLN A 128 -10.56 19.93 -7.41
N GLY A 129 -10.06 21.12 -7.75
CA GLY A 129 -9.88 21.53 -9.13
C GLY A 129 -8.73 20.78 -9.81
N HIS A 130 -9.00 20.21 -10.97
CA HIS A 130 -7.94 19.73 -11.86
C HIS A 130 -7.24 20.94 -12.51
N GLY A 131 -6.12 21.35 -11.92
CA GLY A 131 -5.25 22.39 -12.47
C GLY A 131 -4.19 21.82 -13.42
N PRO A 132 -3.62 22.65 -14.32
CA PRO A 132 -2.46 22.25 -15.10
C PRO A 132 -1.27 21.96 -14.18
N ILE A 133 -0.48 20.93 -14.49
CA ILE A 133 0.75 20.61 -13.75
C ILE A 133 1.80 21.69 -14.08
N LEU A 134 2.42 22.26 -13.05
CA LEU A 134 3.52 23.22 -13.23
C LEU A 134 4.72 22.52 -13.88
N CYS A 135 5.15 23.03 -15.02
CA CYS A 135 6.40 22.64 -15.68
C CYS A 135 7.36 23.83 -15.60
N LEU A 136 8.46 23.65 -14.87
CA LEU A 136 9.55 24.63 -14.80
C LEU A 136 10.53 24.32 -15.93
N LEU A 137 10.78 25.31 -16.80
CA LEU A 137 11.66 25.17 -17.96
C LEU A 137 12.70 26.28 -17.95
N GLY A 138 13.96 25.89 -18.08
CA GLY A 138 15.11 26.78 -18.19
C GLY A 138 16.37 26.01 -18.63
N PRO A 139 17.43 26.70 -19.05
CA PRO A 139 18.75 26.09 -19.27
C PRO A 139 19.37 25.57 -17.97
#